data_AF-A0A3B8M835-F1
#
_entry.id   AF-A0A3B8M835-F1
#
_cell.length_a   1.000
_cell.length_b   1.000
_cell.length_c   1.000
_cell.angle_alpha   90.00
_cell.angle_beta   90.00
_cell.angle_gamma   90.00
#
_symmetry.space_group_name_H-M   'P 1'
#
loop_
_entity.id
_entity.type
_entity.pdbx_description
1 polymer ?
#
loop_
_entity_poly.entity_id
_entity_poly.type
_entity_poly.pdbx_seq_one_letter_code
_entity_poly.pdbx_strand_id
1 'polypeptide(L)'
;TLAGWVGIAAPLALLAPHEMSAGADTRPTKLLVPENDQFRSVAEAREICTNWKKTSIEAISGADHFFSTGTKTLSERVTDFVVTFFQ
;
A
#
# COMPACT_ATOMS: atom_id res chain seq x y z
N THR A 1 -15.51 -6.66 -12.82
CA THR A 1 -14.74 -5.41 -13.07
C THR A 1 -13.78 -5.21 -11.91
N LEU A 2 -12.70 -4.43 -12.08
CA LEU A 2 -11.77 -4.13 -10.99
C LEU A 2 -12.43 -3.17 -9.98
N ALA A 3 -12.35 -3.48 -8.68
CA ALA A 3 -12.93 -2.66 -7.60
C ALA A 3 -11.94 -1.65 -7.00
N GLY A 4 -10.67 -2.02 -6.87
CA GLY A 4 -9.61 -1.20 -6.29
C GLY A 4 -8.27 -1.93 -6.24
N TRP A 5 -7.27 -1.28 -5.65
CA TRP A 5 -5.89 -1.79 -5.55
C TRP A 5 -5.46 -1.88 -4.09
N VAL A 6 -4.78 -2.98 -3.73
CA VAL A 6 -4.06 -3.09 -2.45
C VAL A 6 -2.61 -3.43 -2.74
N GLY A 7 -1.70 -2.53 -2.37
CA GLY A 7 -0.25 -2.75 -2.45
C GLY A 7 0.30 -3.05 -1.05
N ILE A 8 1.03 -4.15 -0.91
CA ILE A 8 1.70 -4.57 0.32
C ILE A 8 3.19 -4.50 0.05
N ALA A 9 3.95 -3.72 0.83
CA ALA A 9 5.37 -3.45 0.56
C ALA A 9 5.60 -3.18 -0.94
N ALA A 10 4.80 -2.27 -1.50
CA ALA A 10 4.78 -2.00 -2.93
C ALA A 10 6.20 -1.66 -3.44
N PRO A 11 6.59 -2.07 -4.66
CA PRO A 11 7.96 -2.02 -5.16
C PRO A 11 8.38 -0.60 -5.59
N LEU A 12 8.10 0.40 -4.76
CA LEU A 12 8.39 1.82 -5.00
C LEU A 12 9.89 2.12 -5.05
N ALA A 13 10.74 1.20 -4.57
CA ALA A 13 12.20 1.28 -4.72
C ALA A 13 12.70 0.81 -6.10
N LEU A 14 11.89 0.03 -6.82
CA LEU A 14 12.27 -0.62 -8.07
C LEU A 14 11.57 -0.03 -9.29
N LEU A 15 10.29 0.32 -9.15
CA LEU A 15 9.48 0.86 -10.25
C LEU A 15 9.33 2.37 -10.10
N ALA A 16 9.45 3.08 -11.21
CA ALA A 16 9.11 4.49 -11.25
C ALA A 16 7.58 4.66 -11.07
N PRO A 17 7.12 5.76 -10.46
CA PRO A 17 5.70 5.90 -10.09
C PRO A 17 4.73 5.85 -11.28
N HIS A 18 5.19 6.28 -12.47
CA HIS A 18 4.40 6.26 -13.70
C HIS A 18 4.27 4.87 -14.33
N GLU A 19 5.09 3.89 -13.92
CA GLU A 19 5.01 2.50 -14.36
C GLU A 19 3.94 1.72 -13.57
N MET A 20 3.43 2.29 -12.48
CA MET A 20 2.45 1.66 -11.61
C MET A 20 1.04 2.20 -11.89
N SER A 21 0.21 1.40 -12.58
CA SER A 21 -1.14 1.81 -13.01
C SER A 21 -2.03 2.29 -11.85
N ALA A 22 -1.83 1.76 -10.64
CA ALA A 22 -2.57 2.15 -9.44
C ALA A 22 -2.48 3.65 -9.12
N GLY A 23 -1.38 4.33 -9.50
CA GLY A 23 -1.21 5.76 -9.22
C GLY A 23 -2.08 6.67 -10.09
N ALA A 24 -2.42 6.24 -11.31
CA ALA A 24 -3.27 7.00 -12.23
C ALA A 24 -4.76 6.59 -12.19
N ASP A 25 -5.07 5.46 -11.54
CA ASP A 25 -6.43 4.91 -11.44
C ASP A 25 -7.32 5.78 -10.54
N THR A 26 -8.60 5.93 -10.92
CA THR A 26 -9.59 6.69 -10.14
C THR A 26 -10.39 5.83 -9.17
N ARG A 27 -10.13 4.51 -9.13
CA ARG A 27 -10.61 3.59 -8.10
C ARG A 27 -9.74 3.70 -6.83
N PRO A 28 -10.24 3.28 -5.67
CA PRO A 28 -9.45 3.36 -4.44
C PRO A 28 -8.18 2.51 -4.49
N THR A 29 -7.10 3.06 -3.98
CA THR A 29 -5.81 2.38 -3.78
C THR A 29 -5.43 2.46 -2.30
N LYS A 30 -5.06 1.33 -1.70
CA LYS A 30 -4.51 1.25 -0.34
C LYS A 30 -3.08 0.70 -0.42
N LEU A 31 -2.11 1.44 0.10
CA LEU A 31 -0.75 0.95 0.27
C LEU A 31 -0.51 0.68 1.76
N LEU A 32 -0.13 -0.56 2.06
CA LEU A 32 0.27 -1.02 3.39
C LEU A 32 1.80 -1.11 3.39
N VAL A 33 2.44 -0.19 4.11
CA VAL A 33 3.89 -0.01 4.14
C VAL A 33 4.40 -0.47 5.51
N PRO A 34 5.44 -1.31 5.60
CA PRO A 34 6.01 -1.65 6.90
C PRO A 34 6.70 -0.44 7.53
N GLU A 35 6.57 -0.28 8.85
CA GLU A 35 7.23 0.81 9.57
C GLU A 35 8.76 0.73 9.48
N ASN A 36 9.32 -0.48 9.50
CA ASN A 36 10.76 -0.75 9.46
C ASN A 36 11.21 -1.38 8.13
N ASP A 37 10.58 -0.97 7.02
CA ASP A 37 10.93 -1.46 5.68
C ASP A 37 12.39 -1.12 5.33
N GLN A 38 13.16 -2.15 4.95
CA GLN A 38 14.59 -2.04 4.63
C GLN A 38 14.86 -1.42 3.26
N PHE A 39 13.84 -1.31 2.40
CA PHE A 39 13.96 -0.88 1.01
C PHE A 39 13.28 0.46 0.75
N ARG A 40 12.20 0.76 1.48
CA ARG A 40 11.46 2.01 1.29
C ARG A 40 10.76 2.47 2.55
N SER A 41 11.18 3.61 3.11
CA SER A 41 10.51 4.17 4.28
C SER A 41 9.09 4.64 3.98
N VAL A 42 8.26 4.71 5.02
CA VAL A 42 6.89 5.26 4.95
C VAL A 42 6.90 6.72 4.45
N ALA A 43 7.89 7.51 4.84
CA ALA A 43 8.00 8.91 4.43
C ALA A 43 8.23 9.03 2.91
N GLU A 44 9.18 8.27 2.37
CA GLU A 44 9.45 8.24 0.94
C GLU A 44 8.26 7.67 0.14
N ALA A 45 7.59 6.64 0.67
CA ALA A 45 6.39 6.10 0.03
C ALA A 45 5.30 7.18 -0.10
N ARG A 46 5.10 8.00 0.94
CA ARG A 46 4.18 9.15 0.88
C ARG A 46 4.63 10.19 -0.13
N GLU A 47 5.92 10.54 -0.16
CA GLU A 47 6.47 11.50 -1.11
C GLU A 47 6.26 11.04 -2.56
N ILE A 48 6.64 9.80 -2.88
CA ILE A 48 6.47 9.20 -4.20
C ILE A 48 5.01 9.21 -4.65
N CYS A 49 4.10 8.87 -3.74
CA CYS A 49 2.69 8.75 -4.03
C CYS A 49 1.92 10.06 -3.88
N THR A 50 2.58 11.20 -3.66
CA THR A 50 1.93 12.51 -3.45
C THR A 50 0.91 12.83 -4.55
N ASN A 51 1.21 12.46 -5.79
CA ASN A 51 0.37 12.73 -6.95
C ASN A 51 -0.53 11.55 -7.38
N TRP A 52 -0.56 10.47 -6.59
CA TRP A 52 -1.41 9.32 -6.90
C TRP A 52 -2.87 9.61 -6.59
N LYS A 53 -3.75 9.21 -7.51
CA LYS A 53 -5.20 9.41 -7.36
C LYS A 53 -5.79 8.40 -6.38
N LYS A 54 -6.78 8.86 -5.59
CA LYS A 54 -7.55 8.06 -4.60
C LYS A 54 -6.71 7.04 -3.81
N THR A 55 -5.48 7.44 -3.45
CA THR A 55 -4.53 6.57 -2.76
C THR A 55 -4.47 6.93 -1.29
N SER A 56 -4.48 5.91 -0.45
CA SER A 56 -4.26 6.01 0.99
C SER A 56 -3.07 5.14 1.39
N ILE A 57 -2.25 5.64 2.30
CA ILE A 57 -1.03 4.96 2.77
C ILE A 57 -1.15 4.74 4.28
N GLU A 58 -0.97 3.51 4.72
CA GLU A 58 -0.95 3.12 6.12
C GLU A 58 0.36 2.42 6.45
N ALA A 59 1.00 2.85 7.54
CA ALA A 59 2.15 2.17 8.10
C ALA A 59 1.69 1.03 9.01
N ILE A 60 2.26 -0.16 8.85
CA ILE A 60 2.05 -1.29 9.77
C ILE A 60 3.17 -1.26 10.79
N SER A 61 2.81 -0.94 12.03
CA SER A 61 3.78 -0.75 13.11
C SER A 61 4.54 -2.03 13.42
N GLY A 62 5.84 -1.89 13.69
CA GLY A 62 6.74 -2.99 14.03
C GLY A 62 7.04 -3.97 12.90
N ALA A 63 6.45 -3.82 11.72
CA ALA A 63 6.66 -4.71 10.58
C ALA A 63 7.95 -4.40 9.81
N ASP A 64 8.58 -5.46 9.30
CA ASP A 64 9.62 -5.40 8.27
C ASP A 64 9.02 -5.59 6.86
N HIS A 65 9.84 -5.50 5.81
CA HIS A 65 9.37 -5.66 4.43
C HIS A 65 8.61 -6.97 4.17
N PHE A 66 8.95 -8.03 4.91
CA PHE A 66 8.34 -9.34 4.78
C PHE A 66 7.12 -9.52 5.69
N PHE A 67 6.79 -8.53 6.52
CA PHE A 67 5.74 -8.58 7.54
C PHE A 67 5.84 -9.82 8.42
N SER A 68 7.07 -10.24 8.73
CA SER A 68 7.34 -11.37 9.63
C SER A 68 6.73 -11.10 11.02
N THR A 69 6.81 -9.85 11.45
CA THR A 69 5.99 -9.21 12.46
C THR A 69 4.86 -8.43 11.76
N GLY A 70 3.62 -8.55 12.27
CA GLY A 70 2.49 -7.76 11.76
C GLY A 70 1.61 -8.45 10.70
N THR A 71 1.85 -9.72 10.34
CA THR A 71 1.00 -10.47 9.39
C THR A 71 -0.49 -10.40 9.75
N LYS A 72 -0.83 -10.54 11.05
CA LYS A 72 -2.23 -10.45 11.51
C LYS A 72 -2.86 -9.09 11.17
N THR A 73 -2.21 -8.00 11.57
CA THR A 73 -2.69 -6.64 11.30
C THR A 73 -2.75 -6.37 9.79
N LEU A 74 -1.76 -6.85 9.03
CA LEU A 74 -1.78 -6.77 7.57
C LEU A 74 -3.02 -7.47 6.99
N SER A 75 -3.29 -8.72 7.40
CA SER A 75 -4.46 -9.48 6.94
C SER A 75 -5.79 -8.80 7.31
N GLU A 76 -5.88 -8.24 8.52
CA GLU A 76 -7.04 -7.45 8.96
C GLU A 76 -7.27 -6.25 8.05
N ARG A 77 -6.21 -5.46 7.75
CA ARG A 77 -6.34 -4.28 6.88
C ARG A 77 -6.68 -4.60 5.44
N VAL A 78 -6.16 -5.70 4.91
CA VAL A 78 -6.56 -6.18 3.58
C VAL A 78 -8.03 -6.59 3.60
N THR A 79 -8.46 -7.32 4.62
CA THR A 79 -9.85 -7.77 4.77
C THR A 79 -10.79 -6.57 4.87
N ASP A 80 -10.47 -5.60 5.73
CA ASP A 80 -11.23 -4.35 5.90
C ASP A 80 -11.41 -3.62 4.57
N PHE A 81 -10.34 -3.51 3.76
CA PHE A 81 -10.43 -2.89 2.45
C PHE A 81 -11.33 -3.69 1.51
N VAL A 82 -11.16 -5.01 1.44
CA VAL A 82 -11.94 -5.87 0.54
C VAL A 82 -13.43 -5.79 0.87
N VAL A 83 -13.83 -5.91 2.14
CA VAL A 83 -15.25 -5.95 2.52
C VAL A 83 -15.99 -4.64 2.23
N THR A 84 -15.32 -3.50 2.12
CA THR A 84 -15.97 -2.24 1.70
C THR A 84 -16.56 -2.26 0.29
N PHE A 85 -16.18 -3.23 -0.55
CA PHE A 85 -16.69 -3.38 -1.92
C PHE A 85 -17.73 -4.50 -2.07
N PHE A 86 -18.00 -5.28 -1.03
CA PHE A 86 -18.94 -6.41 -1.04
C PHE A 86 -20.17 -6.16 -0.14
N GLN A 87 -20.38 -4.92 0.31
CA GLN A 87 -21.63 -4.46 0.93
C GLN A 87 -22.63 -4.04 -0.16
#